data_AF-A0A948B033-F1
#
_entry.id   AF-A0A948B033-F1
#
_cell.length_a   1.000
_cell.length_b   1.000
_cell.length_c   1.000
_cell.angle_alpha   90.00
_cell.angle_beta   90.00
_cell.angle_gamma   90.00
#
_symmetry.space_group_name_H-M   'P 1'
#
loop_
_entity.id
_entity.type
_entity.pdbx_description
1 polymer ?
#
loop_
_entity_poly.entity_id
_entity_poly.type
_entity_poly.pdbx_seq_one_letter_code
_entity_poly.pdbx_strand_id
1 'polypeptide(L)'
;MKNTACSRRTFLGAMAAAGAAWGLGLPRRLVWSAPIPAREAFRFVFFTDVHTRVEWETPLALEMAAKAIHAQAADLVIGGGDLITDGFDSLAETVAPRWDAFMEMWNSLRGPKETAIGNHDLVAARPADGSPA
;
A
#
# COMPACT_ATOMS: atom_id res chain seq x y z
N MET A 1 68.52 -3.46 -27.46
CA MET A 1 67.29 -3.07 -26.76
C MET A 1 67.68 -2.17 -25.60
N LYS A 2 67.30 -0.89 -25.60
CA LYS A 2 67.62 0.05 -24.52
C LYS A 2 66.45 0.08 -23.54
N ASN A 3 66.64 -0.38 -22.31
CA ASN A 3 65.63 -0.31 -21.25
C ASN A 3 65.41 1.14 -20.85
N THR A 4 64.24 1.69 -21.16
CA THR A 4 63.80 3.01 -20.69
C THR A 4 63.28 2.87 -19.26
N ALA A 5 64.19 2.98 -18.28
CA ALA A 5 63.79 3.04 -16.87
C ALA A 5 62.98 4.32 -16.62
N CYS A 6 61.74 4.18 -16.12
CA CYS A 6 60.91 5.30 -15.70
C CYS A 6 61.58 6.01 -14.52
N SER A 7 62.07 7.24 -14.73
CA SER A 7 62.74 7.97 -13.65
C SER A 7 61.73 8.45 -12.61
N ARG A 8 62.16 8.56 -11.35
CA ARG A 8 61.35 9.06 -10.24
C ARG A 8 60.74 10.45 -10.53
N ARG A 9 61.44 11.28 -11.31
CA ARG A 9 60.94 12.59 -11.78
C ARG A 9 59.82 12.45 -12.81
N THR A 10 59.91 11.48 -13.70
CA THR A 10 58.89 11.18 -14.71
C THR A 10 57.61 10.65 -14.06
N PHE A 11 57.76 9.78 -13.05
CA PHE A 11 56.63 9.25 -12.27
C PHE A 11 55.92 10.33 -11.43
N LEU A 12 56.68 11.15 -10.70
CA LEU A 12 56.10 12.23 -9.88
C LEU A 12 55.46 13.34 -10.73
N GLY A 13 56.06 13.66 -11.89
CA GLY A 13 55.46 14.59 -12.85
C GLY A 13 54.14 14.09 -13.42
N ALA A 14 54.04 12.79 -13.75
CA ALA A 14 52.81 12.18 -14.23
C ALA A 14 51.70 12.16 -13.15
N MET A 15 52.05 11.91 -11.89
CA MET A 15 51.10 11.96 -10.77
C MET A 15 50.59 13.38 -10.49
N ALA A 16 51.44 14.40 -10.59
CA ALA A 16 51.04 15.80 -10.41
C ALA A 16 50.07 16.27 -11.52
N ALA A 17 50.30 15.86 -12.77
CA ALA A 17 49.41 16.16 -13.89
C ALA A 17 48.04 15.46 -13.76
N ALA A 18 48.02 14.22 -13.26
CA ALA A 18 46.78 13.49 -12.98
C ALA A 18 45.96 14.13 -11.84
N GLY A 19 46.63 14.63 -10.80
CA GLY A 19 45.98 15.35 -9.70
C GLY A 19 45.38 16.70 -10.11
N ALA A 20 46.05 17.44 -11.00
CA ALA A 20 45.54 18.71 -11.52
C ALA A 20 44.26 18.54 -12.37
N ALA A 21 44.15 17.43 -13.12
CA ALA A 21 42.96 17.11 -13.91
C ALA A 21 41.72 16.76 -13.07
N TRP A 22 41.90 16.34 -11.81
CA TRP A 22 40.80 16.10 -10.88
C TRP A 22 40.40 17.36 -10.08
N GLY A 23 41.33 18.29 -9.87
CA GLY A 23 41.08 19.55 -9.13
C GLY A 23 40.44 20.66 -9.98
N LEU A 24 40.67 20.66 -11.29
CA LEU A 24 40.00 21.55 -12.24
C LEU A 24 38.69 20.91 -12.66
N GLY A 25 37.68 21.05 -11.80
CA GLY A 25 36.34 20.51 -11.98
C GLY A 25 35.89 20.55 -13.44
N LEU A 26 35.83 19.36 -14.06
CA LEU A 26 35.00 19.11 -15.24
C LEU A 26 33.67 19.83 -15.02
N PRO A 27 33.09 20.48 -16.03
CA PRO A 27 31.82 21.15 -15.87
C PRO A 27 30.84 20.12 -15.35
N ARG A 28 30.52 20.22 -14.05
CA ARG A 28 29.36 19.56 -13.47
C ARG A 28 28.24 20.06 -14.35
N ARG A 29 27.71 19.19 -15.21
CA ARG A 29 26.46 19.50 -15.93
C ARG A 29 25.55 19.99 -14.82
N LEU A 30 25.22 21.27 -14.84
CA LEU A 30 24.20 21.84 -13.98
C LEU A 30 22.94 21.17 -14.47
N VAL A 31 22.63 20.02 -13.87
CA VAL A 31 21.35 19.37 -14.04
C VAL A 31 20.41 20.32 -13.32
N TRP A 32 19.86 21.26 -14.08
CA TRP A 32 18.74 22.04 -13.62
C TRP A 32 17.67 21.02 -13.31
N SER A 33 17.44 20.78 -12.01
CA SER A 33 16.27 20.03 -11.59
C SER A 33 15.10 20.92 -11.97
N ALA A 34 14.47 20.63 -13.11
CA ALA A 34 13.19 21.24 -13.43
C ALA A 34 12.28 20.97 -12.22
N PRO A 35 11.60 21.97 -11.64
CA PRO A 35 10.64 21.71 -10.60
C PRO A 35 9.61 20.74 -11.17
N ILE A 36 9.62 19.50 -10.67
CA ILE A 36 8.54 18.56 -10.95
C ILE A 36 7.30 19.25 -10.37
N PRO A 37 6.25 19.51 -11.18
CA PRO A 37 5.02 20.08 -10.66
C PRO A 37 4.62 19.24 -9.44
N ALA A 38 4.34 19.88 -8.32
CA ALA A 38 3.88 19.17 -7.13
C ALA A 38 2.61 18.42 -7.52
N ARG A 39 2.75 17.11 -7.78
CA ARG A 39 1.62 16.24 -8.08
C ARG A 39 0.91 16.05 -6.75
N GLU A 40 -0.41 16.21 -6.76
CA GLU A 40 -1.22 15.93 -5.57
C GLU A 40 -0.89 14.51 -5.09
N ALA A 41 -0.60 14.39 -3.79
CA ALA A 41 -0.21 13.11 -3.21
C ALA A 41 -1.39 12.15 -3.32
N PHE A 42 -1.17 10.97 -3.88
CA PHE A 42 -2.19 9.93 -3.93
C PHE A 42 -2.58 9.53 -2.51
N ARG A 43 -3.88 9.52 -2.22
CA ARG A 43 -4.43 9.19 -0.90
C ARG A 43 -5.21 7.91 -1.01
N PHE A 44 -4.91 6.95 -0.15
CA PHE A 44 -5.76 5.76 0.00
C PHE A 44 -6.15 5.58 1.46
N VAL A 45 -7.30 4.94 1.66
CA VAL A 45 -7.74 4.46 2.96
C VAL A 45 -7.63 2.94 2.96
N PHE A 46 -7.05 2.39 4.01
CA PHE A 46 -7.00 0.96 4.25
C PHE A 46 -7.71 0.64 5.56
N PHE A 47 -8.58 -0.36 5.55
CA PHE A 47 -9.23 -0.90 6.73
C PHE A 47 -9.38 -2.42 6.61
N THR A 48 -9.48 -3.12 7.72
CA THR A 48 -9.51 -4.60 7.77
C THR A 48 -10.19 -5.05 9.05
N ASP A 49 -10.50 -6.35 9.17
CA ASP A 49 -10.97 -6.99 10.39
C ASP A 49 -12.22 -6.29 10.95
N VAL A 50 -13.13 -5.93 10.03
CA VAL A 50 -14.38 -5.24 10.38
C VAL A 50 -15.23 -6.13 11.27
N HIS A 51 -15.20 -7.45 10.99
CA HIS A 51 -16.00 -8.44 11.69
C HIS A 51 -17.44 -7.96 11.89
N THR A 52 -18.09 -7.68 10.77
CA THR A 52 -19.46 -7.15 10.81
C THR A 52 -20.38 -8.11 11.56
N ARG A 53 -21.22 -7.51 12.39
CA ARG A 53 -22.29 -8.10 13.21
C ARG A 53 -23.54 -7.23 13.05
N VAL A 54 -24.69 -7.75 13.46
CA VAL A 54 -25.92 -6.95 13.55
C VAL A 54 -26.21 -6.54 14.99
N GLU A 55 -25.50 -7.14 15.94
CA GLU A 55 -25.50 -6.85 17.36
C GLU A 55 -24.58 -5.64 17.71
N TRP A 56 -24.67 -5.18 18.95
CA TRP A 56 -23.74 -4.19 19.56
C TRP A 56 -23.58 -2.86 18.82
N GLU A 57 -24.63 -2.42 18.13
CA GLU A 57 -24.62 -1.17 17.35
C GLU A 57 -23.59 -1.16 16.20
N THR A 58 -23.12 -2.33 15.75
CA THR A 58 -22.18 -2.41 14.62
C THR A 58 -22.70 -1.72 13.36
N PRO A 59 -24.00 -1.79 12.98
CA PRO A 59 -24.51 -1.01 11.85
C PRO A 59 -24.31 0.52 12.00
N LEU A 60 -24.45 1.06 13.20
CA LEU A 60 -24.19 2.47 13.48
C LEU A 60 -22.69 2.77 13.37
N ALA A 61 -21.83 1.90 13.91
CA ALA A 61 -20.38 2.03 13.79
C ALA A 61 -19.90 1.98 12.33
N LEU A 62 -20.52 1.13 11.50
CA LEU A 62 -20.27 1.05 10.06
C LEU A 62 -20.65 2.35 9.35
N GLU A 63 -21.79 2.96 9.69
CA GLU A 63 -22.18 4.27 9.14
C GLU A 63 -21.16 5.37 9.53
N MET A 64 -20.71 5.36 10.78
CA MET A 64 -19.69 6.29 11.27
C MET A 64 -18.35 6.08 10.55
N ALA A 65 -17.96 4.83 10.32
CA ALA A 65 -16.76 4.49 9.56
C ALA A 65 -16.86 5.00 8.11
N ALA A 66 -17.98 4.79 7.42
CA ALA A 66 -18.17 5.32 6.07
C ALA A 66 -18.07 6.85 6.02
N LYS A 67 -18.63 7.57 7.01
CA LYS A 67 -18.48 9.03 7.13
C LYS A 67 -17.01 9.42 7.31
N ALA A 68 -16.27 8.70 8.15
CA ALA A 68 -14.84 8.95 8.37
C ALA A 68 -14.01 8.70 7.11
N ILE A 69 -14.31 7.64 6.35
CA ILE A 69 -13.66 7.33 5.05
C ILE A 69 -13.94 8.46 4.06
N HIS A 70 -15.18 8.92 3.93
CA HIS A 70 -15.54 10.03 3.04
C HIS A 70 -14.78 11.33 3.38
N ALA A 71 -14.58 11.62 4.66
CA ALA A 71 -13.85 12.81 5.09
C ALA A 71 -12.36 12.81 4.67
N GLN A 72 -11.79 11.65 4.32
CA GLN A 72 -10.39 11.56 3.89
C GLN A 72 -10.16 11.98 2.45
N ALA A 73 -11.21 12.13 1.62
CA ALA A 73 -11.09 12.39 0.18
C ALA A 73 -10.06 11.46 -0.49
N ALA A 74 -10.19 10.16 -0.27
CA ALA A 74 -9.28 9.16 -0.81
C ALA A 74 -9.52 8.92 -2.30
N ASP A 75 -8.44 8.70 -3.04
CA ASP A 75 -8.45 8.28 -4.44
C ASP A 75 -8.78 6.77 -4.58
N LEU A 76 -8.52 6.00 -3.52
CA LEU A 76 -8.76 4.55 -3.46
C LEU A 76 -9.10 4.12 -2.02
N VAL A 77 -10.08 3.23 -1.88
CA VAL A 77 -10.37 2.55 -0.61
C VAL A 77 -10.02 1.06 -0.73
N ILE A 78 -9.34 0.51 0.27
CA ILE A 78 -8.91 -0.89 0.30
C ILE A 78 -9.44 -1.57 1.56
N GLY A 79 -10.21 -2.64 1.39
CA GLY A 79 -10.59 -3.59 2.45
C GLY A 79 -9.61 -4.76 2.54
N GLY A 80 -9.09 -5.05 3.73
CA GLY A 80 -8.11 -6.11 3.98
C GLY A 80 -8.68 -7.52 4.13
N GLY A 81 -10.02 -7.66 4.16
CA GLY A 81 -10.70 -8.91 4.48
C GLY A 81 -11.21 -8.95 5.92
N ASP A 82 -11.76 -10.11 6.30
CA ASP A 82 -12.44 -10.33 7.58
C ASP A 82 -13.55 -9.29 7.81
N LEU A 83 -14.38 -9.18 6.77
CA LEU A 83 -15.43 -8.20 6.59
C LEU A 83 -16.67 -8.56 7.42
N ILE A 84 -16.98 -9.85 7.53
CA ILE A 84 -18.03 -10.38 8.40
C ILE A 84 -17.44 -11.22 9.54
N THR A 85 -18.26 -11.49 10.56
CA THR A 85 -17.86 -12.38 11.64
C THR A 85 -18.28 -13.82 11.39
N ASP A 86 -17.40 -14.76 11.76
CA ASP A 86 -17.66 -16.21 11.87
C ASP A 86 -18.22 -16.90 10.62
N GLY A 87 -18.00 -16.36 9.41
CA GLY A 87 -18.51 -16.98 8.18
C GLY A 87 -18.02 -18.41 7.99
N PHE A 88 -16.74 -18.66 8.29
CA PHE A 88 -16.11 -19.95 8.02
C PHE A 88 -16.85 -21.13 8.66
N ASP A 89 -17.36 -20.91 9.88
CA ASP A 89 -18.01 -21.93 10.69
C ASP A 89 -19.55 -21.80 10.72
N SER A 90 -20.14 -20.82 10.00
CA SER A 90 -21.57 -20.52 10.01
C SER A 90 -22.25 -20.79 8.66
N LEU A 91 -23.53 -21.15 8.71
CA LEU A 91 -24.37 -21.29 7.53
C LEU A 91 -24.62 -19.94 6.84
N ALA A 92 -24.82 -19.96 5.52
CA ALA A 92 -25.10 -18.76 4.73
C ALA A 92 -26.29 -17.96 5.26
N GLU A 93 -27.37 -18.65 5.65
CA GLU A 93 -28.57 -18.04 6.22
C GLU A 93 -28.26 -17.28 7.53
N THR A 94 -27.32 -17.78 8.32
CA THR A 94 -26.93 -17.17 9.60
C THR A 94 -26.12 -15.89 9.40
N VAL A 95 -25.27 -15.84 8.37
CA VAL A 95 -24.38 -14.70 8.14
C VAL A 95 -24.87 -13.74 7.06
N ALA A 96 -25.91 -14.07 6.32
CA ALA A 96 -26.52 -13.19 5.32
C ALA A 96 -26.82 -11.78 5.88
N PRO A 97 -27.43 -11.61 7.07
CA PRO A 97 -27.65 -10.27 7.64
C PRO A 97 -26.35 -9.48 7.93
N ARG A 98 -25.24 -10.18 8.23
CA ARG A 98 -23.93 -9.55 8.45
C ARG A 98 -23.34 -9.08 7.15
N TRP A 99 -23.48 -9.88 6.09
CA TRP A 99 -23.12 -9.47 4.73
C TRP A 99 -23.95 -8.29 4.27
N ASP A 100 -25.26 -8.29 4.49
CA ASP A 100 -26.13 -7.18 4.11
C ASP A 100 -25.68 -5.87 4.78
N ALA A 101 -25.42 -5.89 6.08
CA ALA A 101 -24.92 -4.72 6.83
C ALA A 101 -23.56 -4.23 6.33
N PHE A 102 -22.61 -5.14 6.06
CA PHE A 102 -21.32 -4.78 5.49
C PHE A 102 -21.47 -4.19 4.09
N MET A 103 -22.29 -4.81 3.24
CA MET A 103 -22.50 -4.38 1.86
C MET A 103 -23.22 -3.04 1.78
N GLU A 104 -24.12 -2.73 2.71
CA GLU A 104 -24.72 -1.39 2.83
C GLU A 104 -23.63 -0.32 3.04
N MET A 105 -22.73 -0.54 4.00
CA MET A 105 -21.58 0.34 4.23
C MET A 105 -20.67 0.43 3.01
N TRP A 106 -20.22 -0.72 2.49
CA TRP A 106 -19.30 -0.81 1.35
C TRP A 106 -19.85 -0.12 0.11
N ASN A 107 -21.14 -0.32 -0.20
CA ASN A 107 -21.80 0.27 -1.37
C ASN A 107 -22.00 1.78 -1.21
N SER A 108 -22.11 2.28 0.02
CA SER A 108 -22.20 3.72 0.30
C SER A 108 -20.89 4.46 -0.04
N LEU A 109 -19.75 3.77 -0.04
CA LEU A 109 -18.44 4.36 -0.32
C LEU A 109 -18.32 4.76 -1.80
N ARG A 110 -17.79 5.96 -2.03
CA ARG A 110 -17.63 6.55 -3.36
C ARG A 110 -16.24 6.30 -3.93
N GLY A 111 -16.14 6.27 -5.26
CA GLY A 111 -14.88 6.14 -5.97
C GLY A 111 -14.37 4.69 -6.06
N PRO A 112 -13.12 4.52 -6.55
CA PRO A 112 -12.47 3.21 -6.63
C PRO A 112 -12.36 2.56 -5.26
N LYS A 113 -12.79 1.30 -5.16
CA LYS A 113 -12.71 0.51 -3.95
C LYS A 113 -12.47 -0.96 -4.26
N GLU A 114 -11.53 -1.56 -3.55
CA GLU A 114 -11.11 -2.95 -3.74
C GLU A 114 -11.03 -3.66 -2.39
N THR A 115 -11.27 -4.97 -2.37
CA THR A 115 -11.22 -5.75 -1.13
C THR A 115 -10.56 -7.10 -1.34
N ALA A 116 -9.77 -7.52 -0.35
CA ALA A 116 -9.32 -8.89 -0.21
C ALA A 116 -10.40 -9.74 0.48
N ILE A 117 -10.23 -11.06 0.43
CA ILE A 117 -11.06 -12.03 1.15
C ILE A 117 -10.25 -12.50 2.36
N GLY A 118 -10.82 -12.36 3.56
CA GLY A 118 -10.29 -12.91 4.80
C GLY A 118 -10.81 -14.31 5.11
N ASN A 119 -10.28 -14.93 6.16
CA ASN A 119 -10.71 -16.27 6.54
C ASN A 119 -12.12 -16.31 7.11
N HIS A 120 -12.65 -15.21 7.66
CA HIS A 120 -14.03 -15.13 8.12
C HIS A 120 -15.05 -14.84 7.02
N ASP A 121 -14.61 -14.50 5.81
CA ASP A 121 -15.49 -14.12 4.69
C ASP A 121 -15.96 -15.32 3.87
N LEU A 122 -15.23 -16.43 3.92
CA LEU A 122 -15.70 -17.70 3.37
C LEU A 122 -16.85 -18.19 4.24
N VAL A 123 -17.95 -18.60 3.61
CA VAL A 123 -19.17 -19.00 4.31
C VAL A 123 -19.33 -20.51 4.24
N ALA A 124 -19.70 -21.13 5.35
CA ALA A 124 -19.97 -22.57 5.47
C ALA A 124 -18.81 -23.48 5.03
N ALA A 125 -17.56 -23.00 5.09
CA ALA A 125 -16.39 -23.80 4.72
C ALA A 125 -16.12 -24.95 5.72
N ARG A 126 -16.55 -24.80 6.98
CA ARG A 126 -16.51 -25.81 8.03
C ARG A 126 -17.67 -25.60 9.03
N PRO A 127 -18.92 -25.89 8.67
CA PRO A 127 -20.07 -25.61 9.53
C PRO A 127 -19.95 -26.29 10.89
N ALA A 128 -20.05 -25.52 11.98
CA ALA A 128 -19.91 -26.04 13.34
C ALA A 128 -21.10 -26.92 13.78
N ASP A 129 -22.24 -26.82 13.09
CA ASP A 129 -23.45 -27.59 13.35
C ASP A 129 -23.45 -28.98 12.70
N GLY A 130 -22.39 -29.32 11.96
CA GLY A 130 -22.26 -30.58 11.23
C GLY A 130 -22.99 -30.62 9.89
N SER A 131 -23.52 -29.48 9.42
CA SER A 131 -24.06 -29.35 8.07
C SER A 131 -22.95 -29.56 7.02
N PRO A 132 -23.31 -30.02 5.80
CA PRO A 132 -22.34 -30.13 4.71
C PRO A 132 -21.73 -28.77 4.35
N ALA A 133 -20.43 -28.78 4.01
CA ALA A 133 -19.73 -27.66 3.41
C ALA A 133 -19.99 -27.57 1.89
#